data_AF-A0A7V8D920-F1
#
_entry.id   AF-A0A7V8D920-F1
#
_cell.length_a   1.000
_cell.length_b   1.000
_cell.length_c   1.000
_cell.angle_alpha   90.00
_cell.angle_beta   90.00
_cell.angle_gamma   90.00
#
_symmetry.space_group_name_H-M   'P 1'
#
loop_
_entity.id
_entity.type
_entity.pdbx_description
1 polymer ?
#
loop_
_entity_poly.entity_id
_entity_poly.type
_entity_poly.pdbx_seq_one_letter_code
_entity_poly.pdbx_strand_id
1 'polypeptide(L)'
;MTIQLELWLKPKLLKQMVILNDTTSNANVPEFSVSELSNAIKRSLEQGFSHVRVRAECGRVTIAKSGHIYLDLKDKDAIISGIIWAGVARGLQTKPEEGLEVIATGKITTFPGHFANWRSDTRYFAQAFR
;
A
#
# COMPACT_ATOMS: atom_id res chain seq x y z
N MET A 1 -43.35 53.79 -25.41
CA MET A 1 -42.83 52.83 -26.39
C MET A 1 -41.80 51.97 -25.66
N THR A 2 -42.18 50.74 -25.34
CA THR A 2 -41.44 49.77 -24.50
C THR A 2 -40.50 48.94 -25.35
N ILE A 3 -39.19 48.92 -25.07
CA ILE A 3 -38.21 47.89 -25.47
C ILE A 3 -37.05 47.92 -24.44
N GLN A 4 -37.10 47.13 -23.36
CA GLN A 4 -36.43 45.82 -23.12
C GLN A 4 -34.89 45.87 -22.98
N LEU A 5 -34.41 45.46 -21.81
CA LEU A 5 -33.03 45.13 -21.49
C LEU A 5 -32.59 43.87 -22.26
N GLU A 6 -31.41 43.87 -22.87
CA GLU A 6 -30.55 42.68 -22.88
C GLU A 6 -29.07 43.07 -22.75
N LEU A 7 -28.43 42.47 -21.74
CA LEU A 7 -26.99 42.49 -21.48
C LEU A 7 -26.25 41.91 -22.70
N TRP A 8 -25.48 42.74 -23.40
CA TRP A 8 -24.48 42.28 -24.37
C TRP A 8 -23.10 42.20 -23.69
N LEU A 9 -22.88 41.16 -22.88
CA LEU A 9 -21.53 40.80 -22.43
C LEU A 9 -20.70 40.39 -23.65
N LYS A 10 -19.68 41.18 -23.97
CA LYS A 10 -18.77 40.87 -25.09
C LYS A 10 -18.00 39.57 -24.81
N PRO A 11 -17.95 38.60 -25.75
CA PRO A 11 -17.28 37.31 -25.57
C PRO A 11 -15.76 37.39 -25.34
N LYS A 12 -15.15 38.58 -25.51
CA LYS A 12 -13.71 38.80 -25.29
C LYS A 12 -13.33 38.87 -23.80
N LEU A 13 -14.26 39.22 -22.91
CA LEU A 13 -14.01 39.30 -21.47
C LEU A 13 -14.16 37.94 -20.76
N LEU A 14 -14.95 37.01 -21.33
CA LEU A 14 -15.11 35.65 -20.80
C LEU A 14 -13.82 34.82 -20.90
N LYS A 15 -12.97 35.05 -21.93
CA LYS A 15 -11.67 34.37 -22.03
C LYS A 15 -10.65 34.82 -20.99
N GLN A 16 -10.85 35.99 -20.38
CA GLN A 16 -9.93 36.51 -19.37
C GLN A 16 -10.34 36.10 -17.95
N MET A 17 -11.59 35.67 -17.76
CA MET A 17 -12.14 35.16 -16.49
C MET A 17 -12.09 33.62 -16.36
N VAL A 18 -11.61 32.91 -17.38
CA VAL A 18 -11.33 31.45 -17.34
C VAL A 18 -9.84 31.16 -17.06
N ILE A 19 -8.96 32.17 -17.11
CA ILE A 19 -7.51 32.02 -16.85
C ILE A 19 -7.17 32.52 -15.43
N LEU A 20 -8.09 32.42 -14.47
CA LEU A 20 -7.88 32.85 -13.08
C LEU A 20 -8.56 31.90 -12.06
N ASN A 21 -8.38 30.59 -12.22
CA ASN A 21 -8.58 29.54 -11.21
C ASN A 21 -7.82 28.31 -11.77
N ASP A 22 -6.67 27.83 -11.28
CA ASP A 22 -6.07 27.86 -9.96
C ASP A 22 -4.55 28.02 -10.12
N THR A 23 -4.04 29.25 -9.99
CA THR A 23 -2.65 29.50 -9.59
C THR A 23 -2.59 29.67 -8.08
N THR A 24 -3.17 28.73 -7.34
CA THR A 24 -3.03 28.67 -5.89
C THR A 24 -1.81 27.83 -5.57
N SER A 25 -0.67 28.51 -5.62
CA SER A 25 0.62 28.06 -5.13
C SER A 25 0.52 27.47 -3.72
N ASN A 26 0.54 26.14 -3.62
CA ASN A 26 1.03 25.40 -2.46
C ASN A 26 2.37 24.75 -2.84
N ALA A 27 3.32 25.56 -3.33
CA ALA A 27 4.59 25.13 -3.92
C ALA A 27 5.63 24.63 -2.91
N ASN A 28 5.18 23.89 -1.89
CA ASN A 28 6.00 23.00 -1.06
C ASN A 28 5.41 21.58 -0.98
N VAL A 29 4.33 21.31 -1.72
CA VAL A 29 3.69 20.00 -1.82
C VAL A 29 3.61 19.64 -3.30
N PRO A 30 4.56 18.84 -3.83
CA PRO A 30 4.47 18.36 -5.20
C PRO A 30 3.22 17.50 -5.39
N GLU A 31 2.49 17.76 -6.48
CA GLU A 31 1.35 16.94 -6.89
C GLU A 31 1.86 15.63 -7.50
N PHE A 32 1.35 14.49 -7.03
CA PHE A 32 1.66 13.17 -7.56
C PHE A 32 0.40 12.53 -8.11
N SER A 33 0.49 11.89 -9.27
CA SER A 33 -0.54 10.93 -9.66
C SER A 33 -0.59 9.76 -8.69
N VAL A 34 -1.74 9.08 -8.59
CA VAL A 34 -1.92 7.90 -7.72
C VAL A 34 -0.84 6.84 -7.98
N SER A 35 -0.49 6.63 -9.25
CA SER A 35 0.56 5.71 -9.67
C SER A 35 1.96 6.17 -9.24
N GLU A 36 2.27 7.46 -9.35
CA GLU A 36 3.57 8.00 -8.92
C GLU A 36 3.73 7.93 -7.40
N LEU A 37 2.69 8.28 -6.65
CA LEU A 37 2.68 8.19 -5.19
C LEU A 37 2.83 6.74 -4.73
N SER A 38 2.05 5.82 -5.32
CA SER A 38 2.15 4.40 -5.00
C SER A 38 3.55 3.84 -5.28
N ASN A 39 4.17 4.24 -6.38
CA ASN A 39 5.52 3.82 -6.72
C ASN A 39 6.58 4.45 -5.82
N ALA A 40 6.41 5.71 -5.41
CA ALA A 40 7.31 6.38 -4.47
C ALA A 40 7.28 5.73 -3.08
N ILE A 41 6.08 5.39 -2.59
CA ILE A 41 5.89 4.66 -1.33
C ILE A 41 6.53 3.27 -1.42
N LYS A 42 6.25 2.54 -2.51
CA LYS A 42 6.86 1.23 -2.75
C LYS A 42 8.38 1.29 -2.71
N ARG A 43 8.99 2.23 -3.45
CA ARG A 43 10.46 2.41 -3.46
C ARG A 43 11.00 2.71 -2.07
N SER A 44 10.38 3.62 -1.34
CA SER A 44 10.83 4.02 0.00
C SER A 44 10.78 2.84 0.98
N LEU A 45 9.70 2.06 0.95
CA LEU A 45 9.55 0.88 1.79
C LEU A 45 10.52 -0.23 1.41
N GLU A 46 10.70 -0.49 0.12
CA GLU A 46 11.62 -1.54 -0.32
C GLU A 46 13.09 -1.21 -0.05
N GLN A 47 13.45 0.08 -0.02
CA GLN A 47 14.78 0.55 0.35
C GLN A 47 15.00 0.46 1.87
N GLY A 48 14.05 0.96 2.67
CA GLY A 48 14.17 0.97 4.13
C GLY A 48 14.00 -0.41 4.79
N PHE A 49 13.20 -1.29 4.19
CA PHE A 49 12.78 -2.56 4.77
C PHE A 49 13.07 -3.75 3.85
N SER A 50 14.27 -3.74 3.25
CA SER A 50 14.73 -4.79 2.33
C SER A 50 14.93 -6.14 3.02
N HIS A 51 15.33 -6.14 4.30
CA HIS A 51 15.48 -7.33 5.13
C HIS A 51 15.02 -7.03 6.56
N VAL A 52 13.83 -7.52 6.91
CA VAL A 52 13.22 -7.29 8.22
C VAL A 52 13.00 -8.62 8.91
N ARG A 53 13.17 -8.62 10.23
CA ARG A 53 12.81 -9.73 11.11
C ARG A 53 11.87 -9.20 12.19
N VAL A 54 10.68 -9.77 12.26
CA VAL A 54 9.62 -9.35 13.19
C VAL A 54 9.15 -10.53 14.01
N ARG A 55 8.91 -10.31 15.31
CA ARG A 55 8.21 -11.25 16.18
C ARG A 55 6.74 -10.84 16.23
N ALA A 56 5.85 -11.79 15.98
CA ALA A 56 4.41 -11.56 15.99
C ALA A 56 3.69 -12.87 16.29
N GLU A 57 2.43 -12.76 16.69
CA GLU A 57 1.52 -13.89 16.72
C GLU A 57 0.82 -14.02 15.36
N CYS A 58 0.65 -15.23 14.86
CA CYS A 58 -0.18 -15.49 13.70
C CYS A 58 -1.65 -15.26 14.07
N GLY A 59 -2.29 -14.29 13.42
CA GLY A 59 -3.72 -14.06 13.49
C GLY A 59 -4.46 -15.01 12.56
N ARG A 60 -5.26 -14.44 11.64
CA ARG A 60 -5.97 -15.22 10.64
C ARG A 60 -4.98 -15.92 9.71
N VAL A 61 -5.17 -17.20 9.43
CA VAL A 61 -4.38 -17.93 8.41
C VAL A 61 -5.33 -18.58 7.40
N THR A 62 -5.12 -18.30 6.11
CA THR A 62 -5.94 -18.85 5.01
C THR A 62 -5.06 -19.40 3.91
N ILE A 63 -5.25 -20.68 3.59
CA ILE A 63 -4.52 -21.36 2.52
C ILE A 63 -5.39 -21.35 1.26
N ALA A 64 -4.93 -20.66 0.22
CA ALA A 64 -5.59 -20.64 -1.08
C ALA A 64 -5.37 -21.96 -1.84
N LYS A 65 -6.29 -22.27 -2.77
CA LYS A 65 -6.18 -23.47 -3.64
C LYS A 65 -4.91 -23.49 -4.49
N SER A 66 -4.34 -22.33 -4.80
CA SER A 66 -3.05 -22.17 -5.49
C SER A 66 -1.83 -22.49 -4.61
N GLY A 67 -2.02 -22.72 -3.31
CA GLY A 67 -0.95 -22.99 -2.35
C GLY A 67 -0.33 -21.74 -1.71
N HIS A 68 -0.82 -20.54 -2.03
CA HIS A 68 -0.46 -19.33 -1.30
C HIS A 68 -1.09 -19.34 0.10
N ILE A 69 -0.34 -18.88 1.09
CA ILE A 69 -0.85 -18.71 2.45
C ILE A 69 -0.99 -17.20 2.69
N TYR A 70 -2.21 -16.77 2.97
CA TYR A 70 -2.49 -15.44 3.47
C TYR A 70 -2.51 -15.52 4.98
N LEU A 71 -1.77 -14.65 5.66
CA LEU A 71 -1.79 -14.58 7.11
C LEU A 71 -1.75 -13.15 7.62
N ASP A 72 -2.25 -12.95 8.82
CA ASP A 72 -2.03 -11.72 9.58
C ASP A 72 -0.98 -11.96 10.66
N LEU A 73 -0.05 -11.02 10.81
CA LEU A 73 0.94 -10.96 11.89
C LEU A 73 0.52 -9.84 12.83
N LYS A 74 0.21 -10.19 14.08
CA LYS A 74 -0.28 -9.24 15.08
C LYS A 74 0.69 -9.11 16.25
N ASP A 75 0.74 -7.92 16.83
CA ASP A 75 1.27 -7.64 18.16
C ASP A 75 0.16 -6.99 19.02
N LYS A 76 0.53 -6.33 20.12
CA LYS A 76 -0.43 -5.67 21.02
C LYS A 76 -1.08 -4.41 20.44
N ASP A 77 -0.41 -3.70 19.53
CA ASP A 77 -0.79 -2.36 19.06
C ASP A 77 -1.02 -2.32 17.54
N ALA A 78 -0.60 -3.34 16.78
CA ALA A 78 -0.55 -3.34 15.34
C ALA A 78 -0.80 -4.73 14.73
N ILE A 79 -1.28 -4.70 13.47
CA ILE A 79 -1.52 -5.89 12.65
C ILE A 79 -0.93 -5.62 11.25
N ILE A 80 -0.25 -6.61 10.69
CA ILE A 80 0.33 -6.59 9.35
C ILE A 80 -0.17 -7.80 8.57
N SER A 81 -0.78 -7.57 7.41
CA SER A 81 -1.17 -8.65 6.50
C SER A 81 -0.01 -9.10 5.62
N GLY A 82 0.09 -10.39 5.40
CA GLY A 82 1.20 -11.04 4.72
C GLY A 82 0.77 -12.15 3.78
N ILE A 83 1.61 -12.36 2.76
CA ILE A 83 1.42 -13.44 1.78
C ILE A 83 2.69 -14.28 1.72
N ILE A 84 2.56 -15.56 2.02
CA ILE A 84 3.58 -16.57 1.75
C ILE A 84 3.25 -17.20 0.41
N TRP A 85 4.20 -17.10 -0.52
CA TRP A 85 4.04 -17.63 -1.86
C TRP A 85 4.13 -19.16 -1.85
N ALA A 86 3.40 -19.86 -2.73
CA ALA A 86 3.32 -21.31 -2.73
C ALA A 86 4.69 -22.01 -2.80
N GLY A 87 5.65 -21.42 -3.54
CA GLY A 87 7.03 -21.91 -3.59
C GLY A 87 7.76 -21.84 -2.24
N VAL A 88 7.51 -20.78 -1.46
CA VAL A 88 8.07 -20.61 -0.10
C VAL A 88 7.30 -21.48 0.90
N ALA A 89 5.97 -21.50 0.81
CA ALA A 89 5.07 -22.24 1.68
C ALA A 89 5.40 -23.74 1.72
N ARG A 90 5.82 -24.33 0.59
CA ARG A 90 6.23 -25.74 0.49
C ARG A 90 7.52 -26.05 1.26
N GLY A 91 8.40 -25.07 1.43
CA GLY A 91 9.67 -25.23 2.16
C GLY A 91 9.57 -24.93 3.66
N LEU A 92 8.38 -24.60 4.17
CA LEU A 92 8.18 -24.33 5.59
C LEU A 92 8.28 -25.62 6.39
N GLN A 93 9.13 -25.61 7.42
CA GLN A 93 9.23 -26.73 8.38
C GLN A 93 7.96 -26.86 9.22
N THR A 94 7.40 -25.71 9.62
CA THR A 94 6.15 -25.64 10.38
C THR A 94 5.17 -24.78 9.60
N LYS A 95 3.93 -25.25 9.47
CA LYS A 95 2.87 -24.47 8.85
C LYS A 95 2.39 -23.41 9.84
N PRO A 96 2.17 -22.16 9.41
CA PRO A 96 1.60 -21.14 10.28
C PRO A 96 0.18 -21.56 10.68
N GLU A 97 -0.12 -21.44 11.96
CA GLU A 97 -1.42 -21.73 12.56
C GLU A 97 -1.87 -20.52 13.37
N GLU A 98 -3.18 -20.32 13.53
CA GLU A 98 -3.71 -19.20 14.30
C GLU A 98 -3.30 -19.33 15.77
N GLY A 99 -2.82 -18.24 16.38
CA GLY A 99 -2.33 -18.22 17.76
C GLY A 99 -0.85 -18.55 17.92
N LEU A 100 -0.15 -18.93 16.84
CA LEU A 100 1.25 -19.34 16.91
C LEU A 100 2.19 -18.13 16.99
N GLU A 101 3.09 -18.11 17.97
CA GLU A 101 4.17 -17.12 18.02
C GLU A 101 5.23 -17.45 16.98
N VAL A 102 5.53 -16.48 16.12
CA VAL A 102 6.47 -16.64 15.01
C VAL A 102 7.47 -15.51 14.96
N ILE A 103 8.68 -15.84 14.53
CA ILE A 103 9.65 -14.85 14.06
C ILE A 103 9.67 -14.92 12.53
N ALA A 104 9.02 -13.97 11.87
CA ALA A 104 8.99 -13.87 10.43
C ALA A 104 10.18 -13.05 9.92
N THR A 105 10.87 -13.55 8.91
CA THR A 105 11.93 -12.82 8.18
C THR A 105 11.57 -12.68 6.71
N GLY A 106 11.77 -11.50 6.14
CA GLY A 106 11.32 -11.21 4.77
C GLY A 106 11.50 -9.77 4.35
N LYS A 107 10.93 -9.46 3.18
CA LYS A 107 10.93 -8.12 2.59
C LYS A 107 9.53 -7.53 2.70
N ILE A 108 9.44 -6.28 3.14
CA ILE A 108 8.19 -5.53 3.10
C ILE A 108 8.05 -4.91 1.71
N THR A 109 6.88 -5.08 1.10
CA THR A 109 6.55 -4.44 -0.18
C THR A 109 5.12 -3.91 -0.14
N THR A 110 4.79 -3.01 -1.05
CA THR A 110 3.42 -2.55 -1.25
C THR A 110 3.03 -2.77 -2.70
N PHE A 111 1.75 -3.06 -2.90
CA PHE A 111 1.16 -3.13 -4.23
C PHE A 111 0.18 -1.96 -4.42
N PRO A 112 0.09 -1.39 -5.63
CA PRO A 112 -0.95 -0.42 -5.93
C PRO A 112 -2.32 -1.03 -5.61
N GLY A 113 -3.11 -0.35 -4.76
CA GLY A 113 -4.45 -0.80 -4.36
C GLY A 113 -4.53 -1.59 -3.05
N HIS A 114 -3.41 -1.97 -2.42
CA HIS A 114 -3.41 -2.64 -1.10
C HIS A 114 -2.36 -2.03 -0.16
N PHE A 115 -2.78 -1.76 1.08
CA PHE A 115 -1.91 -1.25 2.14
C PHE A 115 -0.98 -2.38 2.64
N ALA A 116 0.34 -2.14 2.61
CA ALA A 116 1.44 -2.93 3.20
C ALA A 116 1.31 -4.47 3.17
N ASN A 117 2.02 -5.12 2.24
CA ASN A 117 2.06 -6.58 2.13
C ASN A 117 3.43 -7.15 2.53
N TRP A 118 3.45 -8.11 3.45
CA TRP A 118 4.66 -8.88 3.75
C TRP A 118 4.94 -9.94 2.68
N ARG A 119 6.17 -9.98 2.13
CA ARG A 119 6.64 -11.04 1.24
C ARG A 119 7.73 -11.85 1.92
N SER A 120 7.41 -13.10 2.23
CA SER A 120 8.38 -14.06 2.77
C SER A 120 9.48 -14.37 1.74
N ASP A 121 10.76 -14.21 2.13
CA ASP A 121 11.90 -14.71 1.37
C ASP A 121 12.08 -16.21 1.66
N THR A 122 12.50 -16.99 0.66
CA THR A 122 12.60 -18.46 0.69
C THR A 122 13.50 -19.03 1.77
N ARG A 123 14.34 -18.22 2.43
CA ARG A 123 15.44 -18.73 3.27
C ARG A 123 15.19 -18.81 4.78
N TYR A 124 14.23 -18.07 5.36
CA TYR A 124 14.27 -17.86 6.83
C TYR A 124 12.91 -17.76 7.54
N PHE A 125 11.87 -18.45 7.08
CA PHE A 125 10.69 -18.67 7.93
C PHE A 125 10.94 -19.75 9.02
N ALA A 126 12.16 -20.32 9.06
CA ALA A 126 12.48 -21.53 9.80
C ALA A 126 13.11 -21.31 11.19
N GLN A 127 13.03 -20.13 11.80
CA GLN A 127 13.64 -19.93 13.12
C GLN A 127 12.69 -19.25 14.10
N ALA A 128 12.34 -20.02 15.14
CA ALA A 128 11.52 -19.69 16.31
C ALA A 128 10.01 -19.78 16.09
N PHE A 129 9.55 -21.02 15.93
CA PHE A 129 8.30 -21.46 16.56
C PHE A 129 8.70 -21.89 17.98
N ARG A 130 8.17 -21.24 19.01
CA ARG A 130 8.26 -21.69 20.40
C ARG A 130 6.87 -21.84 20.96
#